data_AF-A0AAW5N013-F1
#
_entry.id   AF-A0AAW5N013-F1
#
_cell.length_a   1.000
_cell.length_b   1.000
_cell.length_c   1.000
_cell.angle_alpha   90.00
_cell.angle_beta   90.00
_cell.angle_gamma   90.00
#
_symmetry.space_group_name_H-M   'P 1'
#
loop_
_entity.id
_entity.type
_entity.pdbx_description
1 polymer ?
#
loop_
_entity_poly.entity_id
_entity_poly.type
_entity_poly.pdbx_seq_one_letter_code
_entity_poly.pdbx_strand_id
1 'polypeptide(L)'
;GPTGIGVLYGKSELLEAMSPWLGGGKMVHEVSFDGFTTQSAPWKLEAGTPNVAGVIGLSAALEWLADYDINQAESWSRSLATLAEDALAKRPGFRSFRCQDSSLLAF
;
A
#
# COMPACT_ATOMS: atom_id res chain seq x y z
N GLY A 1 -1.86 -2.94 9.98
CA GLY A 1 -3.24 -2.84 9.45
C GLY A 1 -3.75 -4.22 9.06
N PRO A 2 -5.01 -4.33 8.59
CA PRO A 2 -5.62 -5.58 8.14
C PRO A 2 -4.91 -6.18 6.91
N THR A 3 -5.07 -7.49 6.70
CA THR A 3 -4.66 -8.16 5.45
C THR A 3 -5.74 -8.01 4.37
N GLY A 4 -5.37 -8.22 3.09
CA GLY A 4 -6.33 -8.19 1.98
C GLY A 4 -6.91 -6.80 1.67
N ILE A 5 -6.19 -5.74 2.01
CA ILE A 5 -6.51 -4.34 1.67
C ILE A 5 -5.27 -3.66 1.09
N GLY A 6 -5.49 -2.76 0.13
CA GLY A 6 -4.45 -1.94 -0.48
C GLY A 6 -5.03 -0.59 -0.92
N VAL A 7 -4.16 0.32 -1.34
CA VAL A 7 -4.54 1.66 -1.79
C VAL A 7 -3.93 1.93 -3.15
N LEU A 8 -4.74 2.43 -4.08
CA LEU A 8 -4.27 3.04 -5.32
C LEU A 8 -4.45 4.55 -5.20
N TYR A 9 -3.34 5.29 -5.27
CA TYR A 9 -3.37 6.73 -5.44
C TYR A 9 -3.05 7.08 -6.90
N GLY A 10 -3.84 7.99 -7.46
CA GLY A 10 -3.57 8.60 -8.75
C GLY A 10 -4.14 10.01 -8.78
N LYS A 11 -3.56 10.88 -9.61
CA LYS A 11 -4.14 12.19 -9.87
C LYS A 11 -5.52 12.01 -10.52
N SER A 12 -6.47 12.88 -10.18
CA SER A 12 -7.87 12.75 -10.61
C SER A 12 -8.00 12.62 -12.13
N GLU A 13 -7.30 13.46 -12.89
CA GLU A 13 -7.31 13.43 -14.36
C GLU A 13 -6.79 12.11 -14.95
N LEU A 14 -5.84 11.46 -14.27
CA LEU A 14 -5.31 10.16 -14.68
C LEU A 14 -6.29 9.04 -14.36
N LEU A 15 -6.88 9.05 -13.15
CA LEU A 15 -7.86 8.04 -12.75
C LEU A 15 -9.14 8.10 -13.61
N GLU A 16 -9.58 9.30 -13.98
CA GLU A 16 -10.71 9.46 -14.89
C GLU A 16 -10.39 8.94 -16.30
N ALA A 17 -9.18 9.17 -16.81
CA ALA A 17 -8.75 8.69 -18.12
C ALA A 17 -8.54 7.16 -18.19
N MET A 18 -8.39 6.48 -17.05
CA MET A 18 -8.20 5.03 -17.03
C MET A 18 -9.44 4.27 -17.50
N SER A 19 -9.25 3.20 -18.26
CA SER A 19 -10.32 2.23 -18.49
C SER A 19 -10.60 1.42 -17.22
N PRO A 20 -11.85 0.97 -16.99
CA PRO A 20 -12.15 0.09 -15.87
C PRO A 20 -11.31 -1.19 -15.90
N TRP A 21 -10.83 -1.63 -14.75
CA TRP A 21 -9.98 -2.82 -14.63
C TRP A 21 -10.78 -4.10 -14.37
N LEU A 22 -11.64 -4.08 -13.35
CA LEU A 22 -12.60 -5.14 -13.05
C LEU A 22 -14.02 -4.64 -13.35
N GLY A 23 -14.87 -5.54 -13.85
CA GLY A 23 -16.29 -5.27 -14.09
C GLY A 23 -17.18 -5.94 -13.04
N GLY A 24 -18.33 -5.33 -12.73
CA GLY A 24 -19.31 -5.88 -11.82
C GLY A 24 -20.25 -4.83 -11.25
N GLY A 25 -21.03 -5.20 -10.22
CA GLY A 25 -21.85 -4.25 -9.47
C GLY A 25 -21.00 -3.12 -8.84
N LYS A 26 -21.65 -2.05 -8.37
CA LYS A 26 -21.06 -0.84 -7.76
C LYS A 26 -20.28 0.07 -8.72
N MET A 27 -19.54 -0.48 -9.69
CA MET A 27 -18.72 0.32 -10.63
C MET A 27 -19.48 0.80 -11.88
N VAL A 28 -20.58 0.13 -12.23
CA VAL A 28 -21.46 0.51 -13.35
C VAL A 28 -22.44 1.61 -12.95
N HIS A 29 -22.75 2.48 -13.89
CA HIS A 29 -23.83 3.46 -13.78
C HIS A 29 -25.11 2.92 -14.44
N GLU A 30 -25.03 2.51 -15.71
CA GLU A 30 -26.10 1.83 -16.44
C GLU A 30 -25.57 0.57 -17.14
N VAL A 31 -26.44 -0.42 -17.30
CA VAL A 31 -26.12 -1.69 -17.98
C VAL A 31 -27.31 -2.18 -18.81
N SER A 32 -27.02 -2.65 -20.01
CA SER A 32 -27.95 -3.35 -20.90
C SER A 32 -27.24 -4.54 -21.56
N PHE A 33 -27.97 -5.31 -22.38
CA PHE A 33 -27.35 -6.37 -23.18
C PHE A 33 -26.42 -5.82 -24.29
N ASP A 34 -26.57 -4.55 -24.66
CA ASP A 34 -25.78 -3.92 -25.72
C ASP A 34 -24.52 -3.20 -25.17
N GLY A 35 -24.40 -3.03 -23.85
CA GLY A 35 -23.24 -2.39 -23.24
C GLY A 35 -23.48 -1.85 -21.84
N PHE A 36 -22.54 -1.03 -21.35
CA PHE A 36 -22.60 -0.41 -20.03
C PHE A 36 -21.89 0.94 -20.00
N THR A 37 -22.25 1.77 -19.03
CA THR A 37 -21.54 3.01 -18.66
C THR A 37 -20.98 2.85 -17.24
N THR A 38 -19.88 3.54 -16.94
CA THR A 38 -19.26 3.47 -15.61
C THR A 38 -19.60 4.68 -14.76
N GLN A 39 -19.49 4.51 -13.45
CA GLN A 39 -19.37 5.64 -12.53
C GLN A 39 -18.10 6.46 -12.84
N SER A 40 -17.95 7.61 -12.21
CA SER A 40 -16.67 8.34 -12.19
C SER A 40 -15.63 7.62 -11.30
N ALA A 41 -14.38 8.04 -11.36
CA ALA A 41 -13.41 7.64 -10.34
C ALA A 41 -13.85 8.17 -8.95
N PRO A 42 -13.59 7.43 -7.86
CA PRO A 42 -12.86 6.16 -7.79
C PRO A 42 -13.70 4.91 -8.08
N TRP A 43 -15.04 5.01 -8.08
CA TRP A 43 -15.93 3.83 -8.06
C TRP A 43 -15.82 2.97 -9.31
N LYS A 44 -15.48 3.53 -10.47
CA LYS A 44 -15.19 2.77 -11.69
C LYS A 44 -14.06 1.74 -11.54
N LEU A 45 -13.20 1.89 -10.52
CA LEU A 45 -12.06 1.01 -10.23
C LEU A 45 -12.31 0.06 -9.05
N GLU A 46 -13.51 0.09 -8.45
CA GLU A 46 -13.85 -0.69 -7.25
C GLU A 46 -15.09 -1.57 -7.47
N ALA A 47 -14.99 -2.51 -8.42
CA ALA A 47 -16.07 -3.44 -8.72
C ALA A 47 -16.42 -4.34 -7.53
N GLY A 48 -17.72 -4.54 -7.31
CA GLY A 48 -18.26 -5.44 -6.30
C GLY A 48 -18.21 -4.89 -4.87
N THR A 49 -18.52 -5.77 -3.92
CA THR A 49 -18.49 -5.42 -2.49
C THR A 49 -17.04 -5.24 -2.04
N PRO A 50 -16.65 -4.06 -1.54
CA PRO A 50 -15.29 -3.86 -1.06
C PRO A 50 -15.04 -4.62 0.24
N ASN A 51 -13.78 -4.76 0.63
CA ASN A 51 -13.40 -5.23 1.96
C ASN A 51 -13.67 -4.13 3.00
N VAL A 52 -14.95 -3.94 3.38
CA VAL A 52 -15.40 -2.87 4.28
C VAL A 52 -14.67 -2.90 5.62
N ALA A 53 -14.57 -4.07 6.25
CA ALA A 53 -13.85 -4.22 7.51
C ALA A 53 -12.35 -3.88 7.37
N GLY A 54 -11.74 -4.27 6.25
CA GLY A 54 -10.36 -3.92 5.92
C GLY A 54 -10.13 -2.42 5.77
N VAL A 55 -11.05 -1.69 5.12
CA VAL A 55 -10.98 -0.23 4.99
C VAL A 55 -11.05 0.45 6.36
N ILE A 56 -12.00 0.06 7.20
CA ILE A 56 -12.16 0.63 8.56
C ILE A 56 -10.91 0.34 9.40
N GLY A 57 -10.41 -0.90 9.38
CA GLY A 57 -9.21 -1.27 10.13
C GLY A 57 -7.93 -0.59 9.60
N LEU A 58 -7.86 -0.29 8.30
CA LEU A 58 -6.77 0.50 7.74
C LEU A 58 -6.83 1.95 8.23
N SER A 59 -8.02 2.56 8.32
CA SER A 59 -8.19 3.91 8.90
C SER A 59 -7.62 3.96 10.32
N ALA A 60 -8.03 3.03 11.19
CA ALA A 60 -7.54 2.97 12.56
C ALA A 60 -6.01 2.79 12.64
N ALA A 61 -5.42 2.02 11.72
CA ALA A 61 -3.96 1.85 11.67
C ALA A 61 -3.24 3.15 11.22
N LEU A 62 -3.83 3.92 10.31
CA LEU A 62 -3.29 5.20 9.86
C LEU A 62 -3.44 6.30 10.92
N GLU A 63 -4.57 6.33 11.64
CA GLU A 63 -4.79 7.22 12.78
C GLU A 63 -3.75 6.96 13.87
N TRP A 64 -3.54 5.69 14.25
CA TRP A 64 -2.48 5.32 15.18
C TRP A 64 -1.09 5.73 14.67
N LEU A 65 -0.81 5.56 13.38
CA LEU A 65 0.49 5.92 12.81
C LEU A 65 0.73 7.45 12.83
N ALA A 66 -0.34 8.25 12.70
CA ALA A 66 -0.26 9.71 12.71
C ALA A 66 0.16 10.27 14.09
N ASP A 67 0.03 9.49 15.17
CA ASP A 67 0.49 9.86 16.50
C ASP A 67 2.02 9.73 16.67
N TYR A 68 2.74 9.18 15.68
CA TYR A 68 4.18 8.96 15.74
C TYR A 68 4.94 9.81 14.72
N ASP A 69 6.15 10.24 15.11
CA ASP A 69 7.10 10.82 14.16
C ASP A 69 7.71 9.72 13.29
N ILE A 70 7.20 9.60 12.07
CA ILE A 70 7.62 8.60 11.08
C ILE A 70 9.10 8.77 10.71
N ASN A 71 9.63 10.00 10.68
CA ASN A 71 11.04 10.22 10.36
C ASN A 71 11.95 9.72 11.49
N GLN A 72 11.55 9.97 12.74
CA GLN A 72 12.26 9.44 13.90
C GLN A 72 12.20 7.90 13.93
N ALA A 73 11.03 7.31 13.66
CA ALA A 73 10.85 5.86 13.61
C ALA A 73 11.72 5.20 12.53
N GLU A 74 11.83 5.80 11.34
CA GLU A 74 12.70 5.31 10.27
C GLU A 74 14.19 5.46 10.63
N SER A 75 14.59 6.60 11.20
CA SER A 75 15.96 6.80 11.70
C SER A 75 16.35 5.76 12.74
N TRP A 76 15.44 5.47 13.68
CA TRP A 76 15.63 4.42 14.67
C TRP A 76 15.76 3.03 14.03
N SER A 77 14.87 2.69 13.09
CA SER A 77 14.91 1.42 12.37
C SER A 77 16.21 1.21 11.59
N ARG A 78 16.71 2.27 10.94
CA ARG A 78 18.03 2.27 10.28
C ARG A 78 19.17 2.02 11.25
N SER A 79 19.13 2.62 12.44
CA SER A 79 20.15 2.41 13.48
C SER A 79 20.19 0.96 13.96
N LEU A 80 19.02 0.32 14.10
CA LEU A 80 18.92 -1.10 14.45
C LEU A 80 19.47 -1.99 13.34
N ALA A 81 19.15 -1.71 12.08
CA ALA A 81 19.69 -2.44 10.95
C ALA A 81 21.23 -2.31 10.87
N THR A 82 21.80 -1.13 11.16
CA THR A 82 23.26 -0.93 11.23
C THR A 82 23.88 -1.72 12.37
N LEU A 83 23.27 -1.67 13.56
CA LEU A 83 23.74 -2.45 14.70
C LEU A 83 23.74 -3.96 14.39
N ALA A 84 22.67 -4.45 13.74
CA ALA A 84 22.55 -5.86 13.36
C ALA A 84 23.60 -6.25 12.30
N GLU A 85 23.82 -5.40 11.30
CA GLU A 85 24.81 -5.61 10.26
C GLU A 85 26.23 -5.65 10.83
N ASP A 86 26.60 -4.69 11.69
CA ASP A 86 27.91 -4.64 12.36
C ASP A 86 28.18 -5.88 13.23
N ALA A 87 27.13 -6.41 13.86
CA ALA A 87 27.23 -7.63 14.64
C ALA A 87 27.41 -8.87 13.76
N LEU A 88 26.66 -8.97 12.66
CA LEU A 88 26.72 -10.09 11.73
C LEU A 88 27.99 -10.09 10.89
N ALA A 89 28.55 -8.92 10.55
CA ALA A 89 29.81 -8.77 9.82
C ALA A 89 31.01 -9.42 10.50
N LYS A 90 30.93 -9.65 11.82
CA LYS A 90 31.95 -10.38 12.59
C LYS A 90 31.95 -11.89 12.34
N ARG A 91 30.90 -12.43 11.70
CA ARG A 91 30.74 -13.87 11.45
C ARG A 91 31.37 -14.26 10.11
N PRO A 92 32.21 -15.30 10.06
CA PRO A 92 32.76 -15.81 8.81
C PRO A 92 31.66 -16.15 7.80
N GLY A 93 31.82 -15.69 6.56
CA GLY A 93 30.89 -15.98 5.46
C GLY A 93 29.66 -15.07 5.37
N PHE A 94 29.47 -14.14 6.32
CA PHE A 94 28.41 -13.14 6.20
C PHE A 94 28.68 -12.19 5.02
N ARG A 95 27.63 -11.89 4.25
CA ARG A 95 27.66 -10.94 3.14
C ARG A 95 26.38 -10.12 3.18
N SER A 96 26.50 -8.80 3.28
CA SER A 96 25.36 -7.91 3.22
C SER A 96 25.02 -7.53 1.78
N PHE A 97 23.72 -7.45 1.48
CA PHE A 97 23.15 -6.88 0.27
C PHE A 97 22.28 -5.66 0.59
N ARG A 98 22.47 -5.05 1.76
CA ARG A 98 21.73 -3.87 2.20
C ARG A 98 22.11 -2.66 1.35
N CYS A 99 21.11 -1.94 0.88
CA CYS A 99 21.30 -0.61 0.31
C CYS A 99 21.69 0.36 1.43
N GLN A 100 22.63 1.27 1.15
CA GLN A 100 23.05 2.28 2.12
C GLN A 100 21.83 2.99 2.71
N ASP A 101 21.85 3.18 4.03
CA ASP A 101 20.80 3.89 4.76
C ASP A 101 19.40 3.25 4.74
N SER A 102 19.25 2.00 4.29
CA SER A 102 17.97 1.29 4.37
C SER A 102 17.69 0.77 5.78
N SER A 103 16.45 0.83 6.27
CA SER A 103 16.04 0.11 7.50
C SER A 103 15.91 -1.41 7.31
N LEU A 104 16.06 -1.92 6.09
CA LEU A 104 16.00 -3.35 5.77
C LEU A 104 17.41 -3.91 5.55
N LEU A 105 17.78 -4.92 6.33
CA LEU A 105 19.02 -5.67 6.19
C LEU A 105 18.76 -7.01 5.48
N ALA A 106 19.30 -7.15 4.27
CA ALA A 106 19.30 -8.39 3.49
C ALA A 106 20.72 -8.98 3.46
N PHE A 107 20.85 -10.29 3.66
CA PHE A 107 22.13 -11.01 3.74
C PHE A 107 21.97 -12.49 3.41
#